data_AF-B9KDI5-F1
#
_entry.id   AF-B9KDI5-F1
#
_cell.length_a   1.000
_cell.length_b   1.000
_cell.length_c   1.000
_cell.angle_alpha   90.00
_cell.angle_beta   90.00
_cell.angle_gamma   90.00
#
_symmetry.space_group_name_H-M   'P 1'
#
loop_
_entity.id
_entity.type
_entity.pdbx_description
1 polymer ?
#
loop_
_entity_poly.entity_id
_entity_poly.type
_entity_poly.pdbx_seq_one_letter_code
_entity_poly.pdbx_strand_id
1 'polypeptide(L)' 'MTKEQLLKDLSEAMHMDELLKEDMILDDIDEWDSLAFVSIMVYFKNTLNMQISADDLRKCEKVSDLLALAKV' A
#
# COMPACT_ATOMS: atom_id res chain seq x y z
N MET A 1 11.03 6.58 -7.42
CA MET A 1 10.56 5.25 -7.84
C MET A 1 9.52 5.42 -8.93
N THR A 2 9.29 4.40 -9.73
CA THR A 2 8.14 4.35 -10.65
C THR A 2 6.93 3.75 -9.94
N LYS A 3 5.74 4.07 -10.42
CA LYS A 3 4.48 3.47 -9.96
C LYS A 3 4.53 1.94 -9.95
N GLU A 4 5.06 1.33 -11.01
CA GLU A 4 5.11 -0.14 -11.15
C GLU A 4 5.96 -0.78 -10.05
N GLN A 5 7.09 -0.15 -9.69
CA GLN A 5 7.93 -0.62 -8.60
C GLN A 5 7.20 -0.52 -7.25
N LEU A 6 6.49 0.59 -7.02
CA LEU A 6 5.72 0.77 -5.80
C LEU A 6 4.62 -0.29 -5.67
N LEU A 7 3.84 -0.52 -6.72
CA LEU A 7 2.80 -1.57 -6.72
C LEU A 7 3.38 -2.94 -6.40
N LYS A 8 4.53 -3.27 -6.99
CA LYS A 8 5.24 -4.53 -6.71
C LYS A 8 5.69 -4.62 -5.26
N ASP A 9 6.31 -3.57 -4.72
CA ASP A 9 6.79 -3.57 -3.34
C ASP A 9 5.63 -3.64 -2.33
N LEU A 10 4.50 -2.97 -2.62
CA LEU A 10 3.30 -3.03 -1.78
C LEU A 10 2.67 -4.42 -1.82
N SER A 11 2.55 -5.06 -2.99
CA SER A 11 2.14 -6.47 -3.11
C SER A 11 3.04 -7.39 -2.28
N GLU A 12 4.36 -7.23 -2.38
CA GLU A 12 5.31 -8.03 -1.60
C GLU A 12 5.18 -7.77 -0.09
N ALA A 13 4.94 -6.52 0.32
CA ALA A 13 4.72 -6.16 1.73
C ALA A 13 3.41 -6.72 2.29
N MET A 14 2.39 -6.86 1.44
CA MET A 14 1.09 -7.48 1.76
C MET A 14 1.10 -9.00 1.61
N HIS A 15 2.22 -9.60 1.19
CA HIS A 15 2.32 -11.03 0.89
C HIS A 15 1.34 -11.52 -0.18
N MET A 16 1.04 -10.68 -1.16
CA MET A 16 0.24 -11.07 -2.32
C MET A 16 1.03 -11.86 -3.35
N ASP A 17 0.39 -12.87 -3.92
CA ASP A 17 0.89 -13.57 -5.09
C ASP A 17 0.73 -12.74 -6.39
N GLU A 18 -0.26 -11.83 -6.42
CA GLU A 18 -0.55 -10.98 -7.57
C GLU A 18 -0.13 -9.51 -7.36
N LEU A 19 0.16 -8.83 -8.48
CA LEU A 19 0.45 -7.40 -8.46
C LEU A 19 -0.83 -6.59 -8.23
N LEU A 20 -0.77 -5.66 -7.28
CA LEU A 20 -1.81 -4.68 -7.06
C LEU A 20 -2.03 -3.85 -8.33
N LYS A 21 -3.29 -3.60 -8.64
CA LYS A 21 -3.71 -2.69 -9.70
C LYS A 21 -4.37 -1.49 -9.08
N GLU A 22 -4.17 -0.33 -9.70
CA GLU A 22 -4.68 0.95 -9.21
C GLU A 22 -6.21 1.03 -9.13
N ASP A 23 -6.94 0.20 -9.87
CA ASP A 23 -8.39 0.08 -9.84
C ASP A 23 -8.92 -0.91 -8.79
N MET A 24 -8.05 -1.68 -8.13
CA MET A 24 -8.43 -2.59 -7.05
C MET A 24 -8.90 -1.84 -5.81
N ILE A 25 -9.96 -2.36 -5.19
CA ILE A 25 -10.49 -1.93 -3.91
C ILE A 25 -9.69 -2.63 -2.82
N LEU A 26 -9.14 -1.87 -1.87
CA LEU A 26 -8.34 -2.41 -0.78
C LEU A 26 -9.18 -3.25 0.18
N ASP A 27 -10.42 -2.84 0.44
CA ASP A 27 -11.34 -3.57 1.32
C ASP A 27 -11.80 -4.92 0.74
N ASP A 28 -11.68 -5.12 -0.58
CA ASP A 28 -11.98 -6.40 -1.25
C ASP A 28 -10.79 -7.38 -1.22
N ILE A 29 -9.62 -6.92 -0.76
CA ILE A 29 -8.40 -7.70 -0.67
C ILE A 29 -8.36 -8.40 0.69
N ASP A 30 -8.36 -9.73 0.70
CA ASP A 30 -8.29 -10.53 1.94
C ASP A 30 -7.01 -10.24 2.74
N GLU A 31 -5.89 -9.95 2.04
CA GLU A 31 -4.61 -9.60 2.65
C GLU A 31 -4.58 -8.17 3.24
N TRP A 32 -5.60 -7.34 3.02
CA TRP A 32 -5.67 -5.95 3.52
C TRP A 32 -6.12 -5.92 4.98
N ASP A 33 -5.27 -6.42 5.85
CA ASP A 33 -5.52 -6.55 7.27
C ASP A 33 -4.61 -5.64 8.13
N SER A 34 -4.72 -5.78 9.45
CA SER A 34 -3.88 -5.01 10.37
C SER A 34 -2.39 -5.31 10.24
N LEU A 35 -2.01 -6.50 9.75
CA LEU A 35 -0.62 -6.88 9.53
C LEU A 35 -0.08 -6.20 8.26
N ALA A 36 -0.84 -6.24 7.16
CA ALA A 36 -0.52 -5.48 5.95
C ALA A 36 -0.34 -4.00 6.27
N PHE A 37 -1.17 -3.41 7.12
CA PHE A 37 -1.03 -2.00 7.48
C PHE A 37 0.33 -1.73 8.13
N VAL A 38 0.79 -2.62 9.02
CA VAL A 38 2.11 -2.49 9.65
C VAL A 38 3.22 -2.59 8.61
N SER A 39 3.15 -3.58 7.71
CA SER A 39 4.13 -3.74 6.63
C SER A 39 4.20 -2.52 5.72
N ILE A 40 3.05 -2.00 5.31
CA ILE A 40 2.92 -0.80 4.47
C ILE A 40 3.48 0.42 5.21
N MET A 41 3.11 0.65 6.47
CA MET A 41 3.64 1.77 7.28
C MET A 41 5.17 1.72 7.40
N VAL A 42 5.74 0.53 7.60
CA VAL A 42 7.20 0.33 7.66
C VAL A 42 7.85 0.60 6.31
N TYR A 43 7.24 0.12 5.22
CA TYR A 43 7.72 0.39 3.86
C TYR A 43 7.72 1.89 3.54
N PHE A 44 6.62 2.59 3.80
CA PHE A 44 6.52 4.05 3.60
C PHE A 44 7.59 4.80 4.41
N LYS A 45 7.80 4.40 5.66
CA LYS A 45 8.81 5.01 6.52
C LYS A 45 10.23 4.76 6.04
N ASN A 46 10.57 3.54 5.63
CA ASN A 46 11.94 3.18 5.27
C ASN A 46 12.30 3.55 3.83
N THR A 47 11.36 3.40 2.89
CA THR A 47 11.59 3.59 1.46
C THR A 47 11.25 5.00 1.00
N LEU A 48 10.12 5.54 1.47
CA LEU A 48 9.64 6.88 1.08
C LEU A 48 10.07 7.96 2.06
N ASN A 49 10.62 7.58 3.22
CA ASN A 49 10.86 8.48 4.34
C ASN A 49 9.59 9.27 4.74
N MET A 50 8.42 8.65 4.56
CA MET A 50 7.12 9.22 4.89
C MET A 50 6.49 8.45 6.04
N GLN A 51 5.98 9.21 7.01
CA GLN A 51 5.27 8.65 8.14
C GLN A 51 3.77 8.73 7.90
N ILE A 52 3.15 7.57 7.72
CA ILE A 52 1.70 7.40 7.58
C ILE A 52 1.17 6.69 8.82
N SER A 53 -0.09 6.96 9.17
CA SER A 53 -0.78 6.28 10.27
C SER A 53 -1.72 5.19 9.73
N ALA A 54 -2.11 4.25 10.60
CA ALA A 54 -3.14 3.27 10.26
C ALA A 54 -4.49 3.93 9.92
N ASP A 55 -4.79 5.10 10.50
CA ASP A 55 -5.96 5.89 10.15
C ASP A 55 -5.89 6.46 8.72
N ASP A 56 -4.70 6.79 8.22
CA ASP A 56 -4.53 7.22 6.83
C ASP A 56 -4.77 6.05 5.87
N LEU A 57 -4.26 4.86 6.21
CA LEU A 57 -4.49 3.64 5.45
C LEU A 57 -5.97 3.23 5.45
N ARG A 58 -6.68 3.36 6.57
CA ARG A 58 -8.13 3.10 6.65
C ARG A 58 -8.99 4.02 5.80
N LYS A 59 -8.48 5.20 5.46
CA LYS A 59 -9.18 6.15 4.57
C LYS A 59 -8.92 5.86 3.10
N CYS A 60 -7.96 5.00 2.78
CA CYS A 60 -7.73 4.55 1.41
C CYS A 60 -8.78 3.51 1.04
N GLU A 61 -9.54 3.80 -0.01
CA GLU A 61 -10.52 2.84 -0.56
C GLU A 61 -9.89 2.00 -1.67
N LYS A 62 -8.98 2.61 -2.45
CA LYS A 62 -8.34 1.97 -3.60
C LYS A 62 -6.84 2.03 -3.54
N VAL A 63 -6.20 1.15 -4.29
CA VAL A 63 -4.74 1.16 -4.48
C VAL A 63 -4.25 2.52 -5.03
N SER A 64 -5.05 3.19 -5.86
CA SER A 64 -4.76 4.56 -6.32
C SER A 64 -4.55 5.55 -5.18
N ASP A 65 -5.23 5.39 -4.04
CA ASP A 65 -5.05 6.24 -2.87
C ASP A 65 -3.70 6.00 -2.20
N LEU A 66 -3.21 4.75 -2.19
CA LEU A 66 -1.86 4.43 -1.70
C LEU A 66 -0.78 5.06 -2.59
N LEU A 67 -0.97 5.03 -3.91
CA LEU A 67 -0.09 5.72 -4.86
C LEU A 67 -0.07 7.23 -4.62
N ALA A 68 -1.26 7.82 -4.36
CA ALA A 68 -1.39 9.24 -4.04
C ALA A 68 -0.69 9.60 -2.71
N LEU A 69 -0.80 8.75 -1.67
CA LEU A 69 -0.05 8.91 -0.42
C LEU A 69 1.46 8.86 -0.65
N ALA A 70 1.91 7.99 -1.54
CA ALA A 70 3.31 7.86 -1.92
C ALA A 70 3.82 9.02 -2.81
N LYS A 71 2.92 9.88 -3.30
CA LYS A 71 3.20 11.00 -4.22
C LYS A 71 3.91 10.55 -5.51
N VAL A 72 3.51 9.39 -6.05
CA VAL A 72 4.07 8.79 -7.27
C VAL A 72 3.08 8.89 -8.42
#